data_AF-B1IA95-F1
#
_entry.id   AF-B1IA95-F1
#
_cell.length_a   1.000
_cell.length_b   1.000
_cell.length_c   1.000
_cell.angle_alpha   90.00
_cell.angle_beta   90.00
_cell.angle_gamma   90.00
#
_symmetry.space_group_name_H-M   'P 1'
#
loop_
_entity.id
_entity.type
_entity.pdbx_description
1 polymer ?
#
loop_
_entity_poly.entity_id
_entity_poly.type
_entity_poly.pdbx_seq_one_letter_code
_entity_poly.pdbx_strand_id
1 'polypeptide(L)'
;MSEYWFSTNVDQIDEVDGKQCLIYSYYNVKASRNVEVLKGRSGTKKGLDYWEPYAPQKQYEMERLPKNKYIGSSSTDRWDGIEKNVVFCDCKEYVSAFDLFFYHYNFKKISTQRSKQDFIRLRSKPVADILKNNTSSYTRYKKEMVIDNVKVDDKVCEIISEIMDESYTDIQILTHKLYSKGDDIKASKTIWMKKSGKEYSEAFAGTGEARIILLVNDIVNAQSNSLILIDEPEISLHPSAIYKFKEFLLQECLNKKHQIIITTHSTQLIKDFPREAVKLLVKNGEKVDVIENIDYQDAFLN
;
A
#
# COMPACT_ATOMS: atom_id res chain seq x y z
N MET A 1 10.14 -8.33 0.10
CA MET A 1 10.98 -8.07 1.29
C MET A 1 12.23 -7.28 0.93
N SER A 2 13.09 -7.75 0.01
CA SER A 2 14.31 -7.02 -0.39
C SER A 2 14.10 -5.59 -0.90
N GLU A 3 12.91 -5.29 -1.43
CA GLU A 3 12.54 -3.94 -1.89
C GLU A 3 12.34 -2.93 -0.75
N TYR A 4 11.85 -3.38 0.41
CA TYR A 4 11.52 -2.52 1.56
C TYR A 4 12.45 -2.73 2.75
N TRP A 5 13.17 -3.86 2.78
CA TRP A 5 14.06 -4.24 3.87
C TRP A 5 15.46 -4.48 3.31
N PHE A 6 16.24 -3.41 3.24
CA PHE A 6 17.60 -3.46 2.74
C PHE A 6 18.55 -2.55 3.52
N SER A 7 19.84 -2.89 3.52
CA SER A 7 20.88 -2.07 4.15
C SER A 7 21.46 -1.03 3.19
N THR A 8 21.83 0.13 3.74
CA THR A 8 22.64 1.15 3.06
C THR A 8 23.89 1.46 3.90
N ASN A 9 24.83 2.25 3.36
CA ASN A 9 25.99 2.69 4.14
C ASN A 9 25.61 3.57 5.33
N VAL A 10 24.48 4.28 5.26
CA VAL A 10 23.95 5.13 6.33
C VAL A 10 23.02 4.35 7.27
N ASP A 11 22.33 3.34 6.74
CA ASP A 11 21.38 2.48 7.47
C ASP A 11 21.85 1.02 7.38
N GLN A 12 22.85 0.68 8.19
CA GLN A 12 23.40 -0.68 8.20
C GLN A 12 22.48 -1.63 8.97
N ILE A 13 22.28 -2.82 8.41
CA ILE A 13 21.60 -3.92 9.09
C ILE A 13 22.68 -4.81 9.68
N ASP A 14 22.88 -4.71 10.99
CA ASP A 14 23.83 -5.53 11.72
C ASP A 14 23.30 -6.97 11.88
N GLU A 15 24.16 -7.94 11.58
CA GLU A 15 23.90 -9.37 11.75
C GLU A 15 24.76 -9.97 12.88
N VAL A 16 25.15 -9.13 13.85
CA VAL A 16 26.00 -9.52 15.01
C VAL A 16 25.32 -10.61 15.84
N ASP A 17 24.01 -10.51 16.04
CA ASP A 17 23.18 -11.49 16.77
C ASP A 17 22.64 -12.61 15.87
N GLY A 18 23.13 -12.70 14.63
CA GLY A 18 22.71 -13.68 13.65
C GLY A 18 22.00 -13.07 12.44
N LYS A 19 21.74 -13.93 11.45
CA LYS A 19 21.08 -13.51 10.22
C LYS A 19 19.63 -13.12 10.50
N GLN A 20 19.24 -11.95 10.01
CA GLN A 20 17.85 -11.48 10.04
C GLN A 20 16.95 -12.52 9.36
N CYS A 21 15.87 -12.88 10.05
CA CYS A 21 14.93 -13.88 9.55
C CYS A 21 13.50 -13.58 10.00
N LEU A 22 12.55 -14.17 9.28
CA LEU A 22 11.13 -14.13 9.55
C LEU A 22 10.61 -15.56 9.60
N ILE A 23 9.88 -15.89 10.66
CA ILE A 23 9.17 -17.16 10.81
C ILE A 23 7.68 -16.86 10.78
N TYR A 24 6.94 -17.60 9.95
CA TYR A 24 5.49 -17.52 9.91
C TYR A 24 4.90 -18.90 9.65
N SER A 25 3.65 -19.08 10.07
CA SER A 25 2.92 -20.33 9.86
C SER A 25 1.69 -20.13 8.98
N TYR A 26 1.31 -21.20 8.27
CA TYR A 26 0.06 -21.24 7.51
C TYR A 26 -0.47 -22.68 7.42
N TYR A 27 -1.77 -22.82 7.16
CA TYR A 27 -2.37 -24.13 6.95
C TYR A 27 -2.03 -24.68 5.56
N ASN A 28 -1.20 -25.73 5.49
CA ASN A 28 -0.88 -26.40 4.24
C ASN A 28 -1.92 -27.49 3.97
N VAL A 29 -2.73 -27.29 2.92
CA VAL A 29 -3.83 -28.20 2.55
C VAL A 29 -3.33 -29.63 2.26
N LYS A 30 -2.19 -29.75 1.55
CA LYS A 30 -1.64 -31.05 1.15
C LYS A 30 -1.09 -31.84 2.35
N ALA A 31 -0.54 -31.16 3.34
CA ALA A 31 -0.08 -31.75 4.59
C ALA A 31 -1.17 -31.85 5.66
N SER A 32 -2.33 -31.21 5.42
CA SER A 32 -3.50 -31.15 6.33
C SER A 32 -3.16 -30.65 7.74
N ARG A 33 -2.19 -29.73 7.85
CA ARG A 33 -1.74 -29.15 9.12
C ARG A 33 -1.14 -27.77 8.92
N ASN A 34 -1.00 -27.03 10.02
CA ASN A 34 -0.19 -25.82 10.04
C ASN A 34 1.29 -26.19 9.88
N VAL A 35 1.99 -25.43 9.05
CA VAL A 35 3.42 -25.59 8.77
C VAL A 35 4.14 -24.28 8.99
N GLU A 36 5.40 -24.34 9.37
CA GLU A 36 6.23 -23.16 9.64
C GLU A 36 7.26 -22.95 8.54
N VAL A 37 7.32 -21.74 8.01
CA VAL A 37 8.31 -21.31 7.02
C VAL A 37 9.28 -20.35 7.66
N LEU A 38 10.57 -20.67 7.56
CA LEU A 38 11.65 -19.74 7.87
C LEU A 38 12.10 -19.07 6.58
N LYS A 39 12.01 -17.74 6.52
CA LYS A 39 12.69 -16.92 5.50
C LYS A 39 13.85 -16.20 6.15
N GLY A 40 15.02 -16.24 5.52
CA GLY A 40 16.20 -15.53 6.02
C GLY A 40 16.77 -14.60 4.96
N ARG A 41 17.43 -13.55 5.42
CA ARG A 41 18.25 -12.68 4.58
C ARG A 41 19.55 -13.40 4.22
N SER A 42 19.89 -13.37 2.94
CA SER A 42 20.97 -14.12 2.33
C SER A 42 21.80 -13.17 1.46
N GLY A 43 22.98 -12.79 1.96
CA GLY A 43 23.98 -12.01 1.21
C GLY A 43 24.72 -12.87 0.18
N THR A 44 24.00 -13.36 -0.83
CA THR A 44 24.55 -14.25 -1.88
C THR A 44 24.82 -13.51 -3.18
N LYS A 45 25.32 -14.23 -4.21
CA LYS A 45 25.49 -13.72 -5.58
C LYS A 45 24.22 -13.09 -6.19
N LYS A 46 23.04 -13.33 -5.61
CA LYS A 46 21.73 -12.80 -6.06
C LYS A 46 21.43 -11.39 -5.54
N GLY A 47 22.27 -10.85 -4.65
CA GLY A 47 22.12 -9.53 -4.04
C GLY A 47 22.43 -9.57 -2.54
N LEU A 48 22.90 -8.44 -1.99
CA LEU A 48 23.26 -8.31 -0.56
C LEU A 48 22.06 -8.58 0.37
N ASP A 49 20.84 -8.33 -0.12
CA ASP A 49 19.60 -8.28 0.66
C ASP A 49 18.54 -9.27 0.15
N TYR A 50 18.97 -10.34 -0.53
CA TYR A 50 18.06 -11.34 -1.07
C TYR A 50 17.44 -12.17 0.06
N TRP A 51 16.12 -12.41 -0.01
CA TRP A 51 15.40 -13.19 1.00
C TRP A 51 14.97 -14.54 0.42
N GLU A 52 15.29 -15.64 1.10
CA GLU A 52 14.91 -16.98 0.65
C GLU A 52 14.40 -17.89 1.76
N PRO A 53 13.55 -18.89 1.44
CA PRO A 53 13.15 -19.92 2.39
C PRO A 53 14.33 -20.81 2.79
N TYR A 54 14.51 -21.00 4.09
CA TYR A 54 15.49 -21.92 4.69
C TYR A 54 14.82 -23.20 5.20
N ALA A 55 15.62 -24.25 5.36
CA ALA A 55 15.19 -25.45 6.08
C ALA A 55 14.88 -25.13 7.55
N PRO A 56 13.92 -25.82 8.19
CA PRO A 56 13.61 -25.66 9.61
C PRO A 56 14.85 -25.77 10.50
N GLN A 57 15.01 -24.84 11.45
CA GLN A 57 16.18 -24.77 12.31
C GLN A 57 15.85 -25.09 13.78
N LYS A 58 16.70 -25.92 14.40
CA LYS A 58 16.51 -26.35 15.80
C LYS A 58 16.58 -25.18 16.80
N GLN A 59 17.37 -24.15 16.49
CA GLN A 59 17.50 -22.96 17.34
C GLN A 59 16.20 -22.16 17.49
N TYR A 60 15.26 -22.34 16.56
CA TYR A 60 13.93 -21.75 16.59
C TYR A 60 12.84 -22.78 16.91
N GLU A 61 13.22 -23.93 17.48
CA GLU A 61 12.30 -25.00 17.89
C GLU A 61 11.41 -25.58 16.77
N MET A 62 11.78 -25.35 15.51
CA MET A 62 10.96 -25.77 14.36
C MET A 62 10.98 -27.29 14.14
N GLU A 63 9.85 -27.83 13.69
CA GLU A 63 9.71 -29.24 13.34
C GLU A 63 10.61 -29.63 12.16
N ARG A 64 11.43 -30.68 12.33
CA ARG A 64 12.24 -31.22 11.23
C ARG A 64 11.39 -32.00 10.24
N LEU A 65 11.56 -31.66 8.97
CA LEU A 65 10.94 -32.40 7.88
C LEU A 65 11.59 -33.79 7.70
N PRO A 66 10.78 -34.84 7.39
CA PRO A 66 11.29 -36.14 7.02
C PRO A 66 12.15 -36.04 5.74
N LYS A 67 13.36 -36.58 5.78
CA LYS A 67 14.26 -36.57 4.62
C LYS A 67 13.62 -37.30 3.42
N ASN A 68 13.82 -36.75 2.22
CA ASN A 68 13.45 -37.35 0.93
C ASN A 68 11.96 -37.63 0.72
N LYS A 69 11.06 -36.90 1.40
CA LYS A 69 9.62 -36.99 1.15
C LYS A 69 9.06 -35.61 0.78
N TYR A 70 8.34 -35.56 -0.34
CA TYR A 70 7.51 -34.41 -0.69
C TYR A 70 6.20 -34.51 0.06
N ILE A 71 6.07 -33.76 1.16
CA ILE A 71 4.87 -33.77 2.01
C ILE A 71 4.15 -32.45 1.78
N GLY A 72 3.61 -32.23 0.58
CA GLY A 72 2.89 -30.99 0.28
C GLY A 72 3.73 -29.73 0.07
N SER A 73 5.06 -29.89 -0.03
CA SER A 73 6.03 -28.86 -0.41
C SER A 73 6.74 -29.25 -1.71
N SER A 74 7.18 -28.26 -2.50
CA SER A 74 8.03 -28.44 -3.69
C SER A 74 9.45 -28.86 -3.35
N SER A 75 9.86 -28.72 -2.08
CA SER A 75 11.16 -29.18 -1.57
C SER A 75 11.00 -30.32 -0.55
N THR A 76 12.03 -31.15 -0.45
CA THR A 76 12.13 -32.21 0.56
C THR A 76 12.68 -31.72 1.90
N ASP A 77 13.27 -30.52 1.94
CA ASP A 77 14.00 -29.99 3.10
C ASP A 77 13.38 -28.74 3.74
N ARG A 78 12.39 -28.13 3.10
CA ARG A 78 11.74 -26.89 3.55
C ARG A 78 10.30 -26.81 3.06
N TRP A 79 9.51 -25.97 3.70
CA TRP A 79 8.15 -25.63 3.27
C TRP A 79 8.16 -24.51 2.23
N ASP A 80 7.25 -24.60 1.24
CA ASP A 80 7.02 -23.52 0.29
C ASP A 80 6.50 -22.28 1.01
N GLY A 81 6.90 -21.11 0.52
CA GLY A 81 6.33 -19.86 1.00
C GLY A 81 4.86 -19.74 0.63
N ILE A 82 4.08 -19.05 1.47
CA ILE A 82 2.68 -18.77 1.14
C ILE A 82 2.59 -17.87 -0.09
N GLU A 83 1.77 -18.28 -1.06
CA GLU A 83 1.40 -17.43 -2.19
C GLU A 83 0.13 -16.65 -1.81
N LYS A 84 0.24 -15.34 -1.77
CA LYS A 84 -0.85 -14.45 -1.41
C LYS A 84 -0.80 -13.20 -2.28
N ASN A 85 -1.95 -12.78 -2.80
CA ASN A 85 -2.04 -11.48 -3.44
C ASN A 85 -1.90 -10.41 -2.35
N VAL A 86 -0.88 -9.55 -2.47
CA VAL A 86 -0.60 -8.49 -1.51
C VAL A 86 -0.90 -7.15 -2.16
N VAL A 87 -1.75 -6.35 -1.52
CA VAL A 87 -2.03 -4.97 -1.92
C VAL A 87 -1.40 -4.06 -0.88
N PHE A 88 -0.36 -3.32 -1.29
CA PHE A 88 0.34 -2.38 -0.44
C PHE A 88 -0.26 -0.99 -0.62
N CYS A 89 -0.94 -0.50 0.41
CA CYS A 89 -1.59 0.80 0.44
C CYS A 89 -0.70 1.77 1.23
N ASP A 90 0.36 2.25 0.60
CA ASP A 90 1.25 3.24 1.19
C ASP A 90 0.69 4.65 1.00
N CYS A 91 0.29 5.29 2.09
CA CYS A 91 -0.20 6.67 2.04
C CYS A 91 0.86 7.67 1.53
N LYS A 92 2.16 7.34 1.57
CA LYS A 92 3.24 8.14 0.97
C LYS A 92 3.29 8.01 -0.55
N GLU A 93 2.79 6.92 -1.12
CA GLU A 93 2.68 6.74 -2.58
C GLU A 93 1.40 7.34 -3.16
N TYR A 94 0.36 7.53 -2.34
CA TYR A 94 -0.90 8.15 -2.74
C TYR A 94 -0.80 9.69 -2.83
N VAL A 95 0.21 10.16 -3.55
CA VAL A 95 0.38 11.57 -3.90
C VAL A 95 -0.17 11.83 -5.28
N SER A 96 -0.98 12.87 -5.35
CA SER A 96 -1.68 13.31 -6.54
C SER A 96 -0.71 13.81 -7.62
N ALA A 97 -1.07 13.69 -8.92
CA ALA A 97 -0.21 14.15 -10.01
C ALA A 97 0.07 15.65 -9.94
N PHE A 98 -0.95 16.43 -9.54
CA PHE A 98 -0.78 17.86 -9.28
C PHE A 98 0.21 18.11 -8.15
N ASP A 99 0.05 17.46 -6.99
CA ASP A 99 0.90 17.71 -5.81
C ASP A 99 2.35 17.28 -6.04
N LEU A 100 2.53 16.10 -6.66
CA LEU A 100 3.85 15.59 -7.01
C LEU A 100 4.62 16.60 -7.88
N PHE A 101 3.94 17.20 -8.86
CA PHE A 101 4.57 18.22 -9.69
C PHE A 101 4.70 19.57 -8.95
N PHE A 102 3.62 20.05 -8.33
CA PHE A 102 3.58 21.41 -7.81
C PHE A 102 4.48 21.59 -6.59
N TYR A 103 4.51 20.62 -5.67
CA TYR A 103 5.27 20.70 -4.42
C TYR A 103 6.63 20.00 -4.51
N HIS A 104 6.72 18.85 -5.17
CA HIS A 104 7.93 18.01 -5.12
C HIS A 104 8.85 18.16 -6.36
N TYR A 105 8.36 18.74 -7.46
CA TYR A 105 9.20 18.95 -8.64
C TYR A 105 10.04 20.24 -8.55
N ASN A 106 11.35 20.09 -8.76
CA ASN A 106 12.26 21.22 -8.86
C ASN A 106 12.21 21.85 -10.26
N PHE A 107 11.35 22.85 -10.42
CA PHE A 107 11.04 23.45 -11.72
C PHE A 107 12.17 24.35 -12.25
N LYS A 108 12.78 23.93 -13.36
CA LYS A 108 13.72 24.77 -14.13
C LYS A 108 12.98 25.60 -15.20
N LYS A 109 13.06 26.92 -15.06
CA LYS A 109 12.48 27.90 -15.99
C LYS A 109 13.10 27.77 -17.38
N ILE A 110 12.28 27.86 -18.41
CA ILE A 110 12.71 27.97 -19.82
C ILE A 110 11.93 29.12 -20.48
N SER A 111 12.38 29.59 -21.64
CA SER A 111 11.78 30.76 -22.32
C SER A 111 10.27 30.63 -22.56
N THR A 112 9.78 29.41 -22.82
CA THR A 112 8.38 29.08 -23.08
C THR A 112 7.57 28.74 -21.83
N GLN A 113 8.21 28.45 -20.69
CA GLN A 113 7.56 28.04 -19.44
C GLN A 113 8.27 28.74 -18.27
N ARG A 114 7.74 29.88 -17.88
CA ARG A 114 8.37 30.78 -16.90
C ARG A 114 8.00 30.43 -15.46
N SER A 115 6.94 29.65 -15.28
CA SER A 115 6.41 29.23 -13.98
C SER A 115 5.88 27.80 -14.00
N LYS A 116 5.71 27.20 -12.80
CA LYS A 116 5.02 25.90 -12.63
C LYS A 116 3.59 25.96 -13.17
N GLN A 117 2.92 27.09 -12.99
CA GLN A 117 1.56 27.33 -13.45
C GLN A 117 1.47 27.28 -14.98
N ASP A 118 2.43 27.88 -15.70
CA ASP A 118 2.44 27.83 -17.18
C ASP A 118 2.61 26.40 -17.69
N PHE A 119 3.45 25.61 -17.02
CA PHE A 119 3.61 24.20 -17.34
C PHE A 119 2.32 23.42 -17.12
N ILE A 120 1.70 23.54 -15.94
CA ILE A 120 0.45 22.84 -15.62
C ILE A 120 -0.64 23.23 -16.60
N ARG A 121 -0.86 24.53 -16.87
CA ARG A 121 -1.87 25.00 -17.83
C ARG A 121 -1.67 24.44 -19.24
N LEU A 122 -0.42 24.29 -19.68
CA LEU A 122 -0.12 23.70 -20.98
C LEU A 122 -0.40 22.19 -20.98
N ARG A 123 -0.04 21.49 -19.90
CA ARG A 123 -0.14 20.04 -19.79
C ARG A 123 -1.53 19.56 -19.37
N SER A 124 -2.35 20.41 -18.75
CA SER A 124 -3.71 20.08 -18.34
C SER A 124 -4.68 20.02 -19.51
N LYS A 125 -4.38 20.67 -20.65
CA LYS A 125 -5.20 20.57 -21.87
C LYS A 125 -5.39 19.13 -22.34
N PRO A 126 -4.33 18.35 -22.65
CA PRO A 126 -4.51 16.95 -23.01
C PRO A 126 -5.08 16.11 -21.87
N VAL A 127 -4.76 16.40 -20.60
CA VAL A 127 -5.36 15.69 -19.45
C VAL A 127 -6.89 15.84 -19.46
N ALA A 128 -7.40 17.06 -19.64
CA ALA A 128 -8.83 17.33 -19.71
C ALA A 128 -9.49 16.64 -20.92
N ASP A 129 -8.84 16.66 -22.08
CA ASP A 129 -9.33 15.97 -23.28
C ASP A 129 -9.40 14.44 -23.08
N ILE A 130 -8.39 13.86 -22.42
CA ILE A 130 -8.34 12.42 -22.12
C ILE A 130 -9.44 12.02 -21.13
N LEU A 131 -9.62 12.79 -20.05
CA LEU A 131 -10.67 12.54 -19.06
C LEU A 131 -12.05 12.63 -19.71
N LYS A 132 -12.33 13.73 -20.41
CA LYS A 132 -13.63 13.98 -21.05
C LYS A 132 -14.02 12.91 -22.08
N ASN A 133 -13.05 12.44 -22.87
CA ASN A 133 -13.31 11.43 -23.91
C ASN A 133 -13.08 9.99 -23.43
N ASN A 134 -12.70 9.80 -22.16
CA ASN A 134 -12.31 8.51 -21.59
C ASN A 134 -11.25 7.76 -22.43
N THR A 135 -10.24 8.49 -22.90
CA THR A 135 -9.22 7.93 -23.82
C THR A 135 -8.21 7.07 -23.06
N SER A 136 -7.85 5.91 -23.61
CA SER A 136 -6.87 4.97 -23.00
C SER A 136 -5.44 5.11 -23.53
N SER A 137 -5.19 5.93 -24.56
CA SER A 137 -3.86 6.16 -25.15
C SER A 137 -3.70 7.61 -25.57
N TYR A 138 -2.53 8.20 -25.31
CA TYR A 138 -2.16 9.50 -25.82
C TYR A 138 -0.65 9.58 -26.01
N THR A 139 -0.22 9.69 -27.27
CA THR A 139 1.20 9.79 -27.60
C THR A 139 1.67 11.24 -27.68
N ARG A 140 2.80 11.55 -27.05
CA ARG A 140 3.50 12.85 -27.17
C ARG A 140 4.98 12.62 -27.44
N TYR A 141 5.52 13.26 -28.47
CA TYR A 141 6.92 13.06 -28.90
C TYR A 141 7.30 11.58 -29.07
N LYS A 142 6.39 10.79 -29.68
CA LYS A 142 6.53 9.33 -29.88
C LYS A 142 6.61 8.50 -28.59
N LYS A 143 6.28 9.08 -27.42
CA LYS A 143 6.17 8.37 -26.15
C LYS A 143 4.71 8.26 -25.73
N GLU A 144 4.30 7.08 -25.27
CA GLU A 144 3.00 6.89 -24.65
C GLU A 144 2.96 7.61 -23.30
N MET A 145 1.92 8.40 -23.08
CA MET A 145 1.77 9.25 -21.91
C MET A 145 0.67 8.76 -20.98
N VAL A 146 -0.30 7.98 -21.46
CA VAL A 146 -1.37 7.37 -20.66
C VAL A 146 -0.96 5.94 -20.36
N ILE A 147 -0.92 5.61 -19.07
CA ILE A 147 -0.66 4.25 -18.62
C ILE A 147 -1.99 3.54 -18.38
N ASP A 148 -2.94 4.25 -17.77
CA ASP A 148 -4.24 3.72 -17.43
C ASP A 148 -5.24 4.86 -17.24
N ASN A 149 -6.51 4.63 -17.57
CA ASN A 149 -7.60 5.59 -17.40
C ASN A 149 -8.88 4.84 -17.03
N VAL A 150 -9.25 4.92 -15.75
CA VAL A 150 -10.33 4.11 -15.18
C VAL A 150 -11.40 5.02 -14.62
N LYS A 151 -12.65 4.82 -15.08
CA LYS A 151 -13.82 5.28 -14.34
C LYS A 151 -14.08 4.27 -13.23
N VAL A 152 -14.11 4.72 -11.98
CA VAL A 152 -14.30 3.81 -10.85
C VAL A 152 -15.74 3.31 -10.81
N ASP A 153 -15.95 2.16 -10.18
CA ASP A 153 -17.27 1.55 -10.01
C ASP A 153 -18.18 2.40 -9.11
N ASP A 154 -19.49 2.34 -9.36
CA ASP A 154 -20.50 3.05 -8.56
C ASP A 154 -20.41 2.68 -7.07
N LYS A 155 -20.08 1.40 -6.76
CA LYS A 155 -19.82 0.94 -5.38
C LYS A 155 -18.71 1.75 -4.69
N VAL A 156 -17.65 2.10 -5.42
CA VAL A 156 -16.54 2.92 -4.88
C VAL A 156 -17.06 4.33 -4.58
N CYS A 157 -17.85 4.92 -5.48
CA CYS A 157 -18.48 6.22 -5.25
C CYS A 157 -19.41 6.21 -4.04
N GLU A 158 -20.21 5.17 -3.85
CA GLU A 158 -21.09 4.99 -2.67
C GLU A 158 -20.28 4.93 -1.37
N ILE A 159 -19.25 4.09 -1.31
CA ILE A 159 -18.38 3.94 -0.13
C ILE A 159 -17.66 5.26 0.20
N ILE A 160 -17.09 5.92 -0.81
CA ILE A 160 -16.42 7.22 -0.62
C ILE A 160 -17.42 8.26 -0.12
N SER A 161 -18.63 8.27 -0.66
CA SER A 161 -19.68 9.20 -0.22
C SER A 161 -20.07 8.98 1.23
N GLU A 162 -20.17 7.72 1.65
CA GLU A 162 -20.41 7.37 3.03
C GLU A 162 -19.26 7.86 3.91
N ILE A 163 -18.02 7.46 3.63
CA ILE A 163 -16.83 7.80 4.45
C ILE A 163 -16.67 9.32 4.59
N MET A 164 -16.80 10.06 3.49
CA MET A 164 -16.55 11.50 3.43
C MET A 164 -17.77 12.35 3.78
N ASP A 165 -18.95 11.75 3.96
CA ASP A 165 -20.21 12.42 4.27
C ASP A 165 -20.62 13.45 3.20
N GLU A 166 -20.35 13.14 1.93
CA GLU A 166 -20.50 14.05 0.79
C GLU A 166 -20.93 13.24 -0.46
N SER A 167 -21.61 13.85 -1.43
CA SER A 167 -22.16 13.11 -2.58
C SER A 167 -21.16 13.02 -3.74
N TYR A 168 -20.45 11.91 -3.88
CA TYR A 168 -19.61 11.60 -5.05
C TYR A 168 -20.40 10.77 -6.04
N THR A 169 -20.61 11.27 -7.26
CA THR A 169 -21.40 10.58 -8.30
C THR A 169 -20.55 9.99 -9.41
N ASP A 170 -19.38 10.57 -9.65
CA ASP A 170 -18.46 10.11 -10.68
C ASP A 170 -17.03 10.35 -10.21
N ILE A 171 -16.17 9.36 -10.36
CA ILE A 171 -14.74 9.48 -10.14
C ILE A 171 -14.00 8.79 -11.29
N GLN A 172 -12.96 9.44 -11.79
CA GLN A 172 -12.09 8.93 -12.84
C GLN A 172 -10.63 9.10 -12.42
N ILE A 173 -9.87 8.02 -12.47
CA ILE A 173 -8.45 7.98 -12.10
C ILE A 173 -7.63 7.80 -13.37
N LEU A 174 -6.87 8.84 -13.74
CA LEU A 174 -5.97 8.82 -14.89
C LEU A 174 -4.53 8.67 -14.42
N THR A 175 -3.89 7.56 -14.74
CA THR A 175 -2.45 7.33 -14.52
C THR A 175 -1.67 7.76 -15.76
N HIS A 176 -0.84 8.80 -15.65
CA HIS A 176 -0.17 9.40 -16.80
C HIS A 176 1.22 9.99 -16.51
N LYS A 177 1.97 10.28 -17.58
CA LYS A 177 3.28 10.96 -17.57
C LYS A 177 3.19 12.43 -18.03
N LEU A 178 1.99 12.98 -18.23
CA LEU A 178 1.81 14.35 -18.74
C LEU A 178 2.36 15.46 -17.82
N TYR A 179 2.42 15.25 -16.50
CA TYR A 179 3.09 16.18 -15.57
C TYR A 179 4.55 15.83 -15.28
N SER A 180 5.05 14.74 -15.88
CA SER A 180 6.45 14.36 -15.84
C SER A 180 7.28 15.20 -16.83
N LYS A 181 8.47 15.63 -16.39
CA LYS A 181 9.47 16.31 -17.23
C LYS A 181 10.84 15.63 -17.06
N GLY A 182 11.31 15.02 -18.14
CA GLY A 182 12.50 14.16 -18.17
C GLY A 182 12.12 12.70 -18.48
N ASP A 183 13.13 11.86 -18.65
CA ASP A 183 12.93 10.46 -19.07
C ASP A 183 12.65 9.50 -17.89
N ASP A 184 12.84 9.95 -16.64
CA ASP A 184 12.86 9.07 -15.45
C ASP A 184 11.72 9.26 -14.44
N ILE A 185 10.70 10.08 -14.71
CA ILE A 185 9.65 10.35 -13.70
C ILE A 185 8.50 9.34 -13.83
N LYS A 186 8.27 8.59 -12.74
CA LYS A 186 7.15 7.66 -12.48
C LYS A 186 5.83 8.29 -12.96
N ALA A 187 4.97 7.49 -13.58
CA ALA A 187 3.62 7.96 -13.89
C ALA A 187 2.89 8.34 -12.60
N SER A 188 2.02 9.33 -12.66
CA SER A 188 1.28 9.86 -11.50
C SER A 188 -0.22 9.89 -11.80
N LYS A 189 -1.04 10.00 -10.75
CA LYS A 189 -2.50 9.87 -10.84
C LYS A 189 -3.18 11.24 -10.74
N THR A 190 -3.86 11.65 -11.80
CA THR A 190 -4.87 12.72 -11.74
C THR A 190 -6.19 12.07 -11.36
N ILE A 191 -6.91 12.63 -10.39
CA ILE A 191 -8.21 12.11 -9.93
C ILE A 191 -9.23 13.20 -10.23
N TRP A 192 -10.07 12.94 -11.21
CA TRP A 192 -11.20 13.79 -11.51
C TRP A 192 -12.44 13.26 -10.82
N MET A 193 -13.26 14.15 -10.28
CA MET A 193 -14.45 13.77 -9.53
C MET A 193 -15.59 14.75 -9.70
N LYS A 194 -16.82 14.23 -9.60
CA LYS A 194 -18.05 14.98 -9.47
C LYS A 194 -18.59 14.83 -8.05
N LYS A 195 -18.50 15.91 -7.27
CA LYS A 195 -18.93 15.98 -5.87
C LYS A 195 -19.96 17.07 -5.67
N SER A 196 -21.12 16.72 -5.13
CA SER A 196 -22.18 17.67 -4.76
C SER A 196 -22.52 18.64 -5.91
N GLY A 197 -22.58 18.11 -7.14
CA GLY A 197 -22.88 18.84 -8.37
C GLY A 197 -21.72 19.65 -8.97
N LYS A 198 -20.53 19.66 -8.34
CA LYS A 198 -19.33 20.33 -8.85
C LYS A 198 -18.36 19.31 -9.43
N GLU A 199 -17.67 19.71 -10.50
CA GLU A 199 -16.69 18.88 -11.20
C GLU A 199 -15.31 19.52 -11.05
N TYR A 200 -14.38 18.79 -10.47
CA TYR A 200 -13.01 19.26 -10.25
C TYR A 200 -12.05 18.08 -10.18
N SER A 201 -10.74 18.38 -10.18
CA SER A 201 -9.71 17.36 -10.00
C SER A 201 -9.04 17.50 -8.64
N GLU A 202 -8.22 16.53 -8.28
CA GLU A 202 -7.42 16.48 -7.06
C GLU A 202 -6.66 17.76 -6.73
N ALA A 203 -6.35 18.60 -7.73
CA ALA A 203 -5.74 19.92 -7.53
C ALA A 203 -6.58 20.90 -6.69
N PHE A 204 -7.89 20.68 -6.59
CA PHE A 204 -8.83 21.45 -5.75
C PHE A 204 -9.43 20.61 -4.62
N ALA A 205 -9.06 19.33 -4.51
CA ALA A 205 -9.48 18.43 -3.44
C ALA A 205 -8.57 18.60 -2.22
N GLY A 206 -9.06 18.20 -1.05
CA GLY A 206 -8.17 18.01 0.10
C GLY A 206 -7.22 16.83 -0.15
N THR A 207 -5.98 16.89 0.34
CA THR A 207 -5.03 15.77 0.17
C THR A 207 -5.54 14.47 0.80
N GLY A 208 -6.36 14.55 1.85
CA GLY A 208 -7.05 13.39 2.43
C GLY A 208 -8.15 12.81 1.53
N GLU A 209 -8.87 13.66 0.79
CA GLU A 209 -9.92 13.24 -0.15
C GLU A 209 -9.33 12.51 -1.36
N ALA A 210 -8.25 13.03 -1.95
CA ALA A 210 -7.54 12.33 -3.02
C ALA A 210 -7.00 10.96 -2.54
N ARG A 211 -6.43 10.91 -1.33
CA ARG A 211 -5.85 9.68 -0.76
C ARG A 211 -6.90 8.62 -0.47
N ILE A 212 -8.02 8.98 0.15
CA ILE A 212 -9.06 8.01 0.50
C ILE A 212 -9.71 7.41 -0.75
N ILE A 213 -9.88 8.20 -1.82
CA ILE A 213 -10.37 7.71 -3.12
C ILE A 213 -9.45 6.62 -3.67
N LEU A 214 -8.13 6.85 -3.69
CA LEU A 214 -7.16 5.85 -4.17
C LEU A 214 -7.17 4.61 -3.28
N LEU A 215 -7.13 4.79 -1.96
CA LEU A 215 -7.12 3.72 -0.97
C LEU A 215 -8.34 2.80 -1.08
N VAL A 216 -9.56 3.37 -1.10
CA VAL A 216 -10.80 2.60 -1.24
C VAL A 216 -10.85 1.92 -2.61
N ASN A 217 -10.46 2.60 -3.69
CA ASN A 217 -10.43 1.99 -5.02
C ASN A 217 -9.51 0.77 -5.06
N ASP A 218 -8.32 0.84 -4.45
CA ASP A 218 -7.38 -0.29 -4.45
C ASP A 218 -7.90 -1.47 -3.60
N ILE A 219 -8.54 -1.20 -2.47
CA ILE A 219 -9.16 -2.23 -1.60
C ILE A 219 -10.36 -2.88 -2.30
N VAL A 220 -11.24 -2.07 -2.91
CA VAL A 220 -12.43 -2.57 -3.63
C VAL A 220 -12.05 -3.35 -4.89
N ASN A 221 -10.90 -3.08 -5.50
CA ASN A 221 -10.40 -3.86 -6.64
C ASN A 221 -9.49 -5.03 -6.24
N ALA A 222 -9.12 -5.14 -4.96
CA ALA A 222 -8.32 -6.27 -4.48
C ALA A 222 -9.07 -7.60 -4.64
N GLN A 223 -8.32 -8.64 -5.02
CA GLN A 223 -8.83 -10.00 -5.19
C GLN A 223 -9.28 -10.58 -3.84
N SER A 224 -10.31 -11.43 -3.83
CA SER A 224 -10.72 -12.10 -2.58
C SER A 224 -9.55 -12.88 -1.96
N ASN A 225 -9.48 -12.90 -0.63
CA ASN A 225 -8.42 -13.51 0.18
C ASN A 225 -7.05 -12.81 0.10
N SER A 226 -6.96 -11.57 -0.43
CA SER A 226 -5.73 -10.79 -0.41
C SER A 226 -5.27 -10.39 1.01
N LEU A 227 -3.96 -10.18 1.15
CA LEU A 227 -3.36 -9.45 2.26
C LEU A 227 -3.32 -7.96 1.90
N ILE A 228 -3.96 -7.12 2.67
CA ILE A 228 -3.95 -5.67 2.50
C ILE A 228 -3.09 -5.09 3.62
N LEU A 229 -2.07 -4.33 3.25
CA LEU A 229 -1.18 -3.64 4.18
C LEU A 229 -1.42 -2.15 4.02
N ILE A 230 -1.77 -1.46 5.11
CA ILE A 230 -2.13 -0.04 5.08
C ILE A 230 -1.24 0.74 6.06
N ASP A 231 -0.54 1.76 5.58
CA ASP A 231 0.32 2.62 6.42
C ASP A 231 -0.40 3.90 6.81
N GLU A 232 -0.70 4.07 8.10
CA GLU A 232 -1.29 5.28 8.72
C GLU A 232 -2.46 5.90 7.91
N PRO A 233 -3.56 5.15 7.67
CA PRO A 233 -4.67 5.63 6.85
C PRO A 233 -5.42 6.84 7.43
N GLU A 234 -5.27 7.11 8.72
CA GLU A 234 -5.88 8.24 9.41
C GLU A 234 -5.33 9.62 8.98
N ILE A 235 -4.14 9.67 8.36
CA ILE A 235 -3.46 10.94 8.10
C ILE A 235 -4.34 11.81 7.20
N SER A 236 -4.73 12.98 7.70
CA SER A 236 -5.57 13.97 7.00
C SER A 236 -7.03 13.57 6.78
N LEU A 237 -7.52 12.55 7.50
CA LEU A 237 -8.95 12.27 7.64
C LEU A 237 -9.52 12.98 8.87
N HIS A 238 -10.74 13.51 8.73
CA HIS A 238 -11.48 14.03 9.88
C HIS A 238 -11.98 12.86 10.76
N PRO A 239 -12.13 13.03 12.08
CA PRO A 239 -12.61 11.98 12.99
C PRO A 239 -13.81 11.17 12.49
N SER A 240 -14.85 11.81 11.95
CA SER A 240 -16.02 11.10 11.41
C SER A 240 -15.65 10.11 10.30
N ALA A 241 -14.76 10.51 9.39
CA ALA A 241 -14.31 9.67 8.27
C ALA A 241 -13.46 8.48 8.75
N ILE A 242 -12.68 8.64 9.83
CA ILE A 242 -11.90 7.53 10.41
C ILE A 242 -12.83 6.39 10.87
N TYR A 243 -13.93 6.71 11.54
CA TYR A 243 -14.89 5.69 12.00
C TYR A 243 -15.58 4.97 10.83
N LYS A 244 -16.04 5.71 9.83
CA LYS A 244 -16.69 5.12 8.64
C LYS A 244 -15.71 4.31 7.80
N PHE A 245 -14.46 4.77 7.68
CA PHE A 245 -13.41 4.02 7.00
C PHE A 245 -13.09 2.70 7.73
N LYS A 246 -13.00 2.74 9.06
CA LYS A 246 -12.85 1.53 9.90
C LYS A 246 -13.98 0.53 9.62
N GLU A 247 -15.23 0.99 9.58
CA GLU A 247 -16.38 0.13 9.29
C GLU A 247 -16.29 -0.49 7.89
N PHE A 248 -15.94 0.31 6.87
CA PHE A 248 -15.65 -0.18 5.53
C PHE A 248 -14.59 -1.29 5.51
N LEU A 249 -13.47 -1.11 6.22
CA LEU A 249 -12.40 -2.14 6.29
C LEU A 249 -12.92 -3.45 6.90
N LEU A 250 -13.71 -3.38 7.96
CA LEU A 250 -14.31 -4.56 8.58
C LEU A 250 -15.27 -5.28 7.63
N GLN A 251 -16.06 -4.52 6.85
CA GLN A 251 -16.95 -5.11 5.86
C GLN A 251 -16.17 -5.80 4.73
N GLU A 252 -15.10 -5.20 4.22
CA GLU A 252 -14.27 -5.83 3.18
C GLU A 252 -13.53 -7.08 3.71
N CYS A 253 -13.12 -7.11 4.99
CA CYS A 253 -12.65 -8.34 5.65
C CYS A 253 -13.70 -9.45 5.58
N LEU A 254 -14.96 -9.15 5.91
CA LEU A 254 -16.04 -10.14 5.94
C LEU A 254 -16.44 -10.61 4.55
N ASN A 255 -16.58 -9.68 3.61
CA ASN A 255 -17.10 -9.91 2.26
C ASN A 255 -16.08 -10.63 1.38
N LYS A 256 -14.82 -10.20 1.41
CA LYS A 256 -13.77 -10.72 0.53
C LYS A 256 -12.76 -11.60 1.22
N LYS A 257 -12.90 -11.83 2.53
CA LYS A 257 -11.96 -12.61 3.36
C LYS A 257 -10.54 -12.03 3.31
N HIS A 258 -10.44 -10.71 3.20
CA HIS A 258 -9.17 -10.03 3.29
C HIS A 258 -8.55 -10.21 4.67
N GLN A 259 -7.23 -10.36 4.68
CA GLN A 259 -6.45 -10.10 5.90
C GLN A 259 -5.93 -8.68 5.79
N ILE A 260 -6.32 -7.80 6.71
CA ILE A 260 -5.91 -6.40 6.69
C ILE A 260 -4.98 -6.17 7.88
N ILE A 261 -3.80 -5.60 7.62
CA ILE A 261 -2.84 -5.16 8.64
C ILE A 261 -2.65 -3.66 8.47
N ILE A 262 -2.77 -2.94 9.58
CA ILE A 262 -2.72 -1.47 9.60
C ILE A 262 -1.68 -1.05 10.62
N THR A 263 -0.79 -0.13 10.24
CA THR A 263 0.02 0.65 11.18
C THR A 263 -0.70 1.97 11.47
N THR A 264 -0.73 2.40 12.72
CA THR A 264 -1.50 3.57 13.12
C THR A 264 -1.00 4.15 14.44
N HIS A 265 -1.10 5.48 14.55
CA HIS A 265 -0.94 6.21 15.80
C HIS A 265 -2.29 6.72 16.35
N SER A 266 -3.40 6.37 15.69
CA SER A 266 -4.74 6.83 16.00
C SER A 266 -5.44 5.92 17.00
N THR A 267 -5.57 6.39 18.24
CA THR A 267 -6.47 5.80 19.25
C THR A 267 -7.89 5.64 18.73
N GLN A 268 -8.33 6.56 17.86
CA GLN A 268 -9.66 6.57 17.31
C GLN A 268 -9.88 5.44 16.29
N LEU A 269 -8.87 5.12 15.48
CA LEU A 269 -8.97 4.05 14.48
C LEU A 269 -9.07 2.68 15.14
N ILE A 270 -8.26 2.45 16.19
CA ILE A 270 -8.23 1.17 16.91
C ILE A 270 -9.29 1.05 18.01
N LYS A 271 -10.03 2.13 18.30
CA LYS A 271 -11.06 2.16 19.33
C LYS A 271 -12.03 0.99 19.12
N ASP A 272 -12.38 0.26 20.17
CA ASP A 272 -13.32 -0.87 20.14
C ASP A 272 -12.84 -2.08 19.29
N PHE A 273 -11.58 -2.14 18.87
CA PHE A 273 -11.01 -3.40 18.38
C PHE A 273 -10.81 -4.40 19.52
N PRO A 274 -10.98 -5.70 19.24
CA PRO A 274 -10.72 -6.73 20.23
C PRO A 274 -9.23 -6.79 20.55
N ARG A 275 -8.89 -7.19 21.77
CA ARG A 275 -7.52 -7.12 22.30
C ARG A 275 -6.52 -7.90 21.46
N GLU A 276 -6.95 -9.04 20.94
CA GLU A 276 -6.14 -9.91 20.08
C GLU A 276 -5.77 -9.27 18.73
N ALA A 277 -6.52 -8.25 18.28
CA ALA A 277 -6.25 -7.52 17.05
C ALA A 277 -5.23 -6.39 17.23
N VAL A 278 -4.98 -5.94 18.47
CA VAL A 278 -4.03 -4.87 18.76
C VAL A 278 -2.67 -5.48 19.12
N LYS A 279 -1.64 -5.05 18.38
CA LYS A 279 -0.24 -5.47 18.58
C LYS A 279 0.58 -4.22 18.85
N LEU A 280 1.07 -4.07 20.08
CA LEU A 280 1.87 -2.91 20.48
C LEU A 280 3.36 -3.22 20.29
N LEU A 281 4.04 -2.39 19.51
CA LEU A 281 5.48 -2.45 19.33
C LEU A 281 6.16 -1.56 20.38
N VAL A 282 6.92 -2.16 21.30
CA VAL A 282 7.63 -1.44 22.37
C VAL A 282 9.13 -1.55 22.17
N LYS A 283 9.83 -0.40 22.17
CA LYS A 283 11.29 -0.38 22.09
C LYS A 283 11.88 -0.69 23.46
N ASN A 284 12.72 -1.71 23.54
CA ASN A 284 13.43 -2.14 24.73
C ASN A 284 14.95 -2.18 24.45
N GLY A 285 15.61 -1.05 24.70
CA GLY A 285 17.01 -0.84 24.31
C GLY A 285 17.18 -0.91 22.79
N GLU A 286 17.93 -1.91 22.31
CA GLU A 286 18.17 -2.18 20.89
C GLU A 286 17.15 -3.14 20.27
N LYS A 287 16.26 -3.73 21.08
CA LYS A 287 15.23 -4.68 20.62
C LYS A 287 13.86 -4.01 20.53
N VAL A 288 12.98 -4.59 19.73
CA VAL A 288 11.56 -4.24 19.69
C VAL A 288 10.77 -5.47 20.12
N ASP A 289 10.06 -5.34 21.23
CA ASP A 289 9.17 -6.35 21.76
C ASP A 289 7.76 -6.12 21.20
N VAL A 290 7.01 -7.20 20.97
CA VAL A 290 5.60 -7.14 20.57
C VAL A 290 4.74 -7.57 21.75
N ILE A 291 3.95 -6.64 22.28
CA ILE A 291 2.94 -6.93 23.30
C ILE A 291 1.62 -7.23 22.59
N GLU A 292 1.06 -8.40 22.86
CA GLU A 292 -0.20 -8.86 22.28
C GLU A 292 -1.34 -8.84 23.32
N ASN A 293 -2.58 -8.96 22.85
CA ASN A 293 -3.78 -9.03 23.71
C ASN A 293 -3.93 -7.79 24.61
N ILE A 294 -3.59 -6.63 24.07
CA ILE A 294 -3.66 -5.34 24.75
C ILE A 294 -4.99 -4.64 24.48
N ASP A 295 -5.51 -3.94 25.49
CA ASP A 295 -6.67 -3.08 25.31
C ASP A 295 -6.29 -1.84 24.47
N TYR A 296 -7.19 -1.39 23.58
CA TYR A 296 -6.90 -0.23 22.73
C TYR A 296 -6.65 1.05 23.56
N GLN A 297 -7.18 1.11 24.79
CA GLN A 297 -6.96 2.23 25.71
C GLN A 297 -5.51 2.27 26.23
N ASP A 298 -4.90 1.10 26.43
CA ASP A 298 -3.54 0.97 26.98
C ASP A 298 -2.47 1.08 25.89
N ALA A 299 -2.86 0.96 24.61
CA ALA A 299 -1.94 0.93 23.48
C ALA A 299 -1.04 2.18 23.35
N PHE A 300 -1.44 3.31 23.93
CA PHE A 300 -0.71 4.59 23.83
C PHE A 300 -0.38 5.22 25.20
N LEU A 301 -0.56 4.48 26.29
CA LEU A 301 -0.34 4.97 27.67
C LEU A 301 0.96 4.46 28.31
N ASN A 302 1.77 3.71 27.55
CA ASN A 302 3.03 3.10 28.01
C ASN A 302 4.26 3.94 27.69
#